data_AF-A0A5D3AGA5-F1
#
_entry.id   AF-A0A5D3AGA5-F1
#
_cell.length_a   1.000
_cell.length_b   1.000
_cell.length_c   1.000
_cell.angle_alpha   90.00
_cell.angle_beta   90.00
_cell.angle_gamma   90.00
#
_symmetry.space_group_name_H-M   'P 1'
#
loop_
_entity.id
_entity.type
_entity.pdbx_description
1 polymer ?
#
loop_
_entity_poly.entity_id
_entity_poly.type
_entity_poly.pdbx_seq_one_letter_code
_entity_poly.pdbx_strand_id
1 'polypeptide(L)'
;MREGLQGLESSLRRRTGRESCLEGEIRAYMDTRKEMNKMIRNLKGMDRKCKSVVLDNDSEMVGVVNMLREAEEISLSMFDSLLSFLLLPKLRSKPTGWPIVSKLLHSRRALCDRMEATEAEKLEVELSLLKSSKDIKLEQVQKLLKDLEAFQATIKETEGDLECIFRQLLKTRVSLLNILNH
;
A
#
# COMPACT_ATOMS: atom_id res chain seq x y z
N MET A 1 -4.17 -7.65 4.98
CA MET A 1 -2.89 -7.28 5.65
C MET A 1 -2.96 -7.55 7.16
N ARG A 2 -3.99 -7.03 7.85
CA ARG A 2 -4.23 -7.26 9.29
C ARG A 2 -4.15 -8.73 9.72
N GLU A 3 -4.89 -9.62 9.05
CA GLU A 3 -4.90 -11.06 9.38
C GLU A 3 -3.51 -11.72 9.24
N GLY A 4 -2.78 -11.39 8.17
CA GLY A 4 -1.41 -11.87 7.98
C GLY A 4 -0.44 -11.36 9.06
N LEU A 5 -0.64 -10.13 9.53
CA LEU A 5 0.13 -9.59 10.66
C LEU A 5 -0.21 -10.25 12.00
N GLN A 6 -1.49 -10.52 12.25
CA GLN A 6 -1.94 -11.20 13.47
C GLN A 6 -1.45 -12.64 13.54
N GLY A 7 -1.46 -13.37 12.41
CA GLY A 7 -0.88 -14.71 12.30
C GLY A 7 0.62 -14.70 12.59
N LEU A 8 1.33 -13.74 12.01
CA LEU A 8 2.76 -13.53 12.23
C LEU A 8 3.10 -13.22 13.70
N GLU A 9 2.41 -12.24 14.31
CA GLU A 9 2.58 -11.87 15.71
C GLU A 9 2.30 -13.07 16.64
N SER A 10 1.20 -13.78 16.40
CA SER A 10 0.80 -14.94 17.20
C SER A 10 1.84 -16.05 17.13
N SER A 11 2.39 -16.31 15.94
CA SER A 11 3.43 -17.33 15.76
C SER A 11 4.78 -16.91 16.34
N LEU A 12 5.08 -15.61 16.32
CA LEU A 12 6.26 -15.05 16.95
C LEU A 12 6.18 -15.10 18.49
N ARG A 13 4.99 -14.86 19.08
CA ARG A 13 4.76 -15.00 20.54
C ARG A 13 4.76 -16.45 21.01
N ARG A 14 4.19 -17.37 20.23
CA ARG A 14 4.06 -18.80 20.58
C ARG A 14 5.34 -19.61 20.41
N ARG A 15 6.51 -18.99 20.19
CA ARG A 15 7.75 -19.65 19.76
C ARG A 15 8.25 -20.70 20.77
N THR A 16 7.64 -21.89 20.67
CA THR A 16 7.99 -23.15 21.29
C THR A 16 8.27 -24.11 20.13
N GLY A 17 9.53 -24.14 19.67
CA GLY A 17 10.15 -25.28 18.96
C GLY A 17 9.76 -25.63 17.52
N ARG A 18 8.70 -25.08 16.88
CA ARG A 18 8.37 -25.40 15.46
C ARG A 18 8.63 -24.24 14.50
N GLU A 19 9.85 -24.21 13.95
CA GLU A 19 10.31 -23.22 12.96
C GLU A 19 9.46 -23.18 11.67
N SER A 20 8.87 -24.30 11.26
CA SER A 20 8.07 -24.39 10.03
C SER A 20 6.77 -23.57 10.06
N CYS A 21 6.20 -23.33 11.25
CA CYS A 21 4.97 -22.53 11.40
C CYS A 21 5.25 -21.04 11.14
N LEU A 22 6.35 -20.53 11.69
CA LEU A 22 6.75 -19.12 11.54
C LEU A 22 7.12 -18.79 10.09
N GLU A 23 7.81 -19.69 9.38
CA GLU A 23 8.13 -19.47 7.97
C GLU A 23 6.88 -19.33 7.09
N GLY A 24 5.84 -20.14 7.38
CA GLY A 24 4.55 -20.07 6.70
C GLY A 24 3.86 -18.71 6.90
N GLU A 25 3.83 -18.21 8.14
CA GLU A 25 3.23 -16.90 8.45
C GLU A 25 3.99 -15.73 7.84
N ILE A 26 5.33 -15.77 7.87
CA ILE A 26 6.18 -14.77 7.18
C ILE A 26 5.83 -14.76 5.69
N ARG A 27 5.72 -15.93 5.06
CA ARG A 27 5.36 -16.05 3.64
C ARG A 27 3.96 -15.48 3.36
N ALA A 28 2.98 -15.83 4.17
CA ALA A 28 1.61 -15.33 4.03
C ALA A 28 1.56 -13.79 4.13
N TYR A 29 2.25 -13.20 5.11
CA TYR A 29 2.39 -11.74 5.22
C TYR A 29 3.00 -11.14 3.95
N MET A 30 4.11 -11.69 3.46
CA MET A 30 4.80 -11.22 2.26
C MET A 30 3.92 -11.28 1.01
N ASP A 31 3.13 -12.35 0.85
CA ASP A 31 2.19 -12.49 -0.25
C ASP A 31 1.08 -11.44 -0.18
N THR A 32 0.50 -11.19 1.01
CA THR A 32 -0.51 -10.12 1.16
C THR A 32 0.06 -8.74 0.80
N ARG A 33 1.32 -8.46 1.17
CA ARG A 33 1.99 -7.21 0.84
C ARG A 33 2.26 -7.08 -0.65
N LYS A 34 2.62 -8.18 -1.32
CA LYS A 34 2.82 -8.22 -2.78
C LYS A 34 1.52 -7.90 -3.52
N GLU A 35 0.39 -8.46 -3.08
CA GLU A 35 -0.91 -8.12 -3.65
C GLU A 35 -1.29 -6.66 -3.41
N MET A 36 -0.96 -6.11 -2.24
CA MET A 36 -1.20 -4.69 -1.96
C MET A 36 -0.37 -3.76 -2.87
N ASN A 37 0.90 -4.09 -3.11
CA ASN A 37 1.75 -3.39 -4.08
C ASN A 37 1.20 -3.48 -5.51
N LYS A 38 0.60 -4.61 -5.88
CA LYS A 38 -0.06 -4.78 -7.18
C LYS A 38 -1.29 -3.88 -7.29
N MET A 39 -2.09 -3.76 -6.23
CA MET A 39 -3.24 -2.84 -6.21
C MET A 39 -2.82 -1.37 -6.39
N ILE A 40 -1.76 -0.91 -5.71
CA ILE A 40 -1.22 0.45 -5.94
C ILE A 40 -0.83 0.65 -7.41
N ARG A 41 -0.10 -0.32 -7.98
CA ARG A 41 0.30 -0.23 -9.40
C ARG A 41 -0.90 -0.16 -10.33
N ASN A 42 -1.97 -0.89 -10.03
CA ASN A 42 -3.20 -0.83 -10.80
C ASN A 42 -3.88 0.54 -10.65
N LEU A 43 -3.95 1.11 -9.44
CA LEU A 43 -4.49 2.46 -9.22
C LEU A 43 -3.71 3.52 -10.02
N LYS A 44 -2.38 3.44 -10.03
CA LYS A 44 -1.52 4.34 -10.84
C LYS A 44 -1.67 4.10 -12.34
N GLY A 45 -2.02 2.88 -12.73
CA GLY A 45 -2.22 2.45 -14.12
C GLY A 45 -3.67 2.59 -14.61
N MET A 46 -4.61 3.04 -13.77
CA MET A 46 -5.95 3.43 -14.19
C MET A 46 -5.83 4.73 -15.00
N ASP A 47 -5.42 4.55 -16.25
CA ASP A 47 -5.44 5.59 -17.27
C ASP A 47 -6.88 6.09 -17.41
N ARG A 48 -7.06 7.42 -17.46
CA ARG A 48 -8.33 8.15 -17.36
C ARG A 48 -9.22 7.96 -18.60
N LYS A 49 -9.41 6.71 -19.04
CA LYS A 49 -10.23 6.30 -20.18
C LYS A 49 -11.72 6.37 -19.89
N CYS A 50 -12.16 7.40 -19.17
CA CYS A 50 -13.46 7.97 -19.46
C CYS A 50 -13.32 8.66 -20.82
N LYS A 51 -13.53 7.88 -21.89
CA LYS A 51 -13.78 8.41 -23.23
C LYS A 51 -14.83 9.50 -23.05
N SER A 52 -14.53 10.71 -23.51
CA SER A 52 -15.49 11.81 -23.56
C SER A 52 -16.81 11.24 -24.08
N VAL A 53 -17.78 11.11 -23.18
CA VAL A 53 -19.16 10.94 -23.61
C VAL A 53 -19.45 12.27 -24.28
N VAL A 54 -19.70 12.23 -25.59
CA VAL A 54 -20.26 13.38 -26.30
C VAL A 54 -21.65 13.55 -25.72
N LEU A 55 -21.74 14.38 -24.68
CA LEU A 55 -23.00 14.86 -24.17
C LEU A 55 -23.50 15.86 -25.20
N ASP A 56 -24.74 15.66 -25.65
CA ASP A 56 -25.48 16.72 -26.32
C ASP A 56 -25.53 17.95 -25.39
N ASN A 57 -25.76 19.15 -25.94
CA ASN A 57 -25.49 20.47 -25.33
C ASN A 57 -26.23 20.80 -24.00
N ASP A 58 -26.70 19.82 -23.24
CA ASP A 58 -27.23 19.97 -21.88
C ASP A 58 -26.11 20.34 -20.90
N SER A 59 -25.95 21.66 -20.71
CA SER A 59 -24.99 22.28 -19.80
C SER A 59 -25.03 21.69 -18.38
N GLU A 60 -26.18 21.21 -17.92
CA GLU A 60 -26.36 20.61 -16.59
C GLU A 60 -25.75 19.21 -16.48
N MET A 61 -25.98 18.36 -17.49
CA MET A 61 -25.42 17.00 -17.54
C MET A 61 -23.90 17.03 -17.69
N VAL A 62 -23.37 17.97 -18.46
CA VAL A 62 -21.92 18.23 -18.56
C VAL A 62 -21.33 18.61 -17.20
N GLY A 63 -22.02 19.46 -16.43
CA GLY A 63 -21.63 19.82 -15.07
C GLY A 63 -21.56 18.61 -14.12
N VAL A 64 -22.58 17.75 -14.15
CA VAL A 64 -22.62 16.52 -13.34
C VAL A 64 -21.49 15.55 -13.68
N VAL A 65 -21.21 15.35 -14.97
CA VAL A 65 -20.11 14.47 -15.41
C VAL A 65 -18.73 15.02 -15.01
N ASN A 66 -18.53 16.33 -15.06
CA ASN A 66 -17.29 16.95 -14.56
C ASN A 66 -17.12 16.78 -13.05
N MET A 67 -18.18 17.01 -12.26
CA MET A 67 -18.15 16.77 -10.82
C MET A 67 -17.85 15.30 -10.47
N LEU A 68 -18.39 14.36 -11.23
CA LEU A 68 -18.09 12.93 -11.08
C LEU A 68 -16.62 12.62 -11.35
N ARG A 69 -16.06 13.21 -12.41
CA ARG A 69 -14.63 13.05 -12.76
C ARG A 69 -13.74 13.65 -11.66
N GLU A 70 -14.08 14.82 -11.14
CA GLU A 70 -13.34 15.42 -10.02
C GLU A 70 -13.40 14.55 -8.76
N ALA A 71 -14.59 14.07 -8.40
CA ALA A 71 -14.77 13.16 -7.27
C ALA A 71 -13.98 11.84 -7.45
N GLU A 72 -13.95 11.29 -8.67
CA GLU A 72 -13.12 10.14 -9.02
C GLU A 72 -11.63 10.45 -8.83
N GLU A 73 -11.14 11.57 -9.38
CA GLU A 73 -9.72 11.96 -9.28
C GLU A 73 -9.29 12.17 -7.82
N ILE A 74 -10.11 12.86 -7.02
CA ILE A 74 -9.87 13.04 -5.58
C ILE A 74 -9.80 11.68 -4.88
N SER A 75 -10.77 10.80 -5.15
CA SER A 75 -10.85 9.48 -4.52
C SER A 75 -9.65 8.62 -4.85
N LEU A 76 -9.26 8.55 -6.13
CA LEU A 76 -8.07 7.81 -6.57
C LEU A 76 -6.81 8.35 -5.90
N SER A 77 -6.67 9.68 -5.79
CA SER A 77 -5.54 10.30 -5.09
C SER A 77 -5.51 9.95 -3.60
N MET A 78 -6.66 9.92 -2.93
CA MET A 78 -6.75 9.54 -1.52
C MET A 78 -6.39 8.05 -1.33
N PHE A 79 -6.92 7.15 -2.16
CA PHE A 79 -6.56 5.74 -2.12
C PHE A 79 -5.08 5.50 -2.41
N ASP A 80 -4.49 6.19 -3.39
CA ASP A 80 -3.06 6.08 -3.68
C ASP A 80 -2.22 6.54 -2.48
N SER A 81 -2.62 7.63 -1.82
CA SER A 81 -1.92 8.19 -0.67
C SER A 81 -1.96 7.24 0.54
N LEU A 82 -3.16 6.75 0.90
CA LEU A 82 -3.34 5.83 2.04
C LEU A 82 -2.64 4.49 1.81
N LEU A 83 -2.76 3.92 0.61
CA LEU A 83 -2.09 2.66 0.30
C LEU A 83 -0.58 2.84 0.21
N SER A 84 -0.11 3.96 -0.37
CA SER A 84 1.33 4.27 -0.42
C SER A 84 1.90 4.49 0.97
N PHE A 85 1.16 5.11 1.89
CA PHE A 85 1.56 5.26 3.28
C PHE A 85 1.84 3.91 3.96
N LEU A 86 1.02 2.89 3.69
CA LEU A 86 1.24 1.52 4.17
C LEU A 86 2.38 0.76 3.46
N LEU A 87 2.92 1.28 2.34
CA LEU A 87 3.80 0.51 1.44
C LEU A 87 5.14 1.16 1.05
N LEU A 88 5.35 2.46 1.20
CA LEU A 88 6.47 3.14 0.52
C LEU A 88 7.85 2.75 1.09
N PRO A 89 8.96 2.96 0.38
CA PRO A 89 9.37 2.11 -0.72
C PRO A 89 10.55 1.21 -0.37
N LYS A 90 10.55 -0.01 -0.92
CA LYS A 90 11.80 -0.62 -1.39
C LYS A 90 12.43 0.27 -2.45
N LEU A 91 13.56 0.92 -2.13
CA LEU A 91 14.46 1.40 -3.17
C LEU A 91 15.10 0.18 -3.87
N ARG A 92 14.91 0.13 -5.19
CA ARG A 92 15.57 -0.75 -6.17
C ARG A 92 15.06 -2.19 -6.24
N SER A 93 14.20 -2.44 -7.23
CA SER A 93 14.52 -3.54 -8.14
C SER A 93 15.95 -3.30 -8.64
N LYS A 94 16.84 -4.27 -8.41
CA LYS A 94 18.07 -4.36 -9.21
C LYS A 94 17.65 -4.25 -10.68
N PRO A 95 18.27 -3.42 -11.51
CA PRO A 95 18.11 -3.58 -12.94
C PRO A 95 18.71 -4.95 -13.26
N THR A 96 17.87 -5.94 -13.50
CA THR A 96 18.27 -7.18 -14.16
C THR A 96 18.51 -6.82 -15.62
N GLY A 97 19.66 -6.21 -15.88
CA GLY A 97 20.05 -5.69 -17.19
C GLY A 97 21.48 -5.16 -17.06
N TRP A 98 22.38 -5.73 -17.83
CA TRP A 98 23.84 -5.65 -17.70
C TRP A 98 24.41 -4.24 -17.43
N PRO A 99 25.41 -4.09 -16.53
CA PRO A 99 26.13 -2.84 -16.36
C PRO A 99 27.27 -2.77 -17.37
N ILE A 100 27.03 -2.21 -18.55
CA ILE A 100 28.10 -1.87 -19.48
C ILE A 100 27.91 -0.42 -19.96
N VAL A 101 28.90 0.40 -19.60
CA VAL A 101 29.15 1.84 -19.88
C VAL A 101 28.40 2.87 -19.02
N SER A 102 28.87 3.04 -17.77
CA SER A 102 28.50 4.14 -16.88
C SER A 102 29.55 5.27 -16.91
N LYS A 103 29.29 6.38 -17.61
CA LYS A 103 30.01 7.67 -17.37
C LYS A 103 29.21 8.98 -17.55
N LEU A 104 27.90 8.99 -17.84
CA LEU A 104 27.23 10.28 -18.16
C LEU A 104 25.91 10.61 -17.43
N LEU A 105 25.59 9.94 -16.30
CA LEU A 105 24.32 10.21 -15.59
C LEU A 105 24.48 10.39 -14.06
N HIS A 106 25.62 10.93 -13.60
CA HIS A 106 25.82 11.25 -12.17
C HIS A 106 25.24 12.61 -11.75
N SER A 107 24.76 13.44 -12.69
CA SER A 107 24.25 14.79 -12.38
C SER A 107 22.79 14.82 -11.89
N ARG A 108 21.96 13.79 -12.16
CA ARG A 108 20.54 13.78 -11.75
C ARG A 108 20.25 12.99 -10.46
N ARG A 109 21.29 12.43 -9.82
CA ARG A 109 21.15 11.49 -8.68
C ARG A 109 21.30 12.14 -7.30
N ALA A 110 21.47 13.46 -7.23
CA ALA A 110 21.74 14.18 -5.98
C ALA A 110 20.50 14.64 -5.18
N LEU A 111 19.28 14.36 -5.64
CA LEU A 111 18.03 14.78 -4.96
C LEU A 111 17.27 13.64 -4.25
N CYS A 112 17.77 12.42 -4.29
CA CYS A 112 17.13 11.27 -3.64
C CYS A 112 18.10 10.64 -2.63
N ASP A 113 18.53 11.45 -1.69
CA ASP A 113 19.34 11.06 -0.54
C ASP A 113 18.56 11.52 0.70
N ARG A 114 18.12 10.57 1.54
CA ARG A 114 17.09 10.68 2.61
C ARG A 114 15.64 10.46 2.19
N MET A 115 15.33 9.25 1.72
CA MET A 115 14.00 8.68 1.98
C MET A 115 14.19 7.68 3.13
N GLU A 116 13.76 8.05 4.34
CA GLU A 116 13.79 7.13 5.48
C GLU A 116 12.99 5.87 5.11
N ALA A 117 13.57 4.69 5.35
CA ALA A 117 12.87 3.43 5.16
C ALA A 117 11.58 3.44 5.99
N THR A 118 10.45 3.06 5.39
CA THR A 118 9.19 3.00 6.13
C THR A 118 9.25 1.91 7.20
N GLU A 119 8.40 2.03 8.21
CA GLU A 119 8.23 1.02 9.26
C GLU A 119 8.01 -0.37 8.67
N ALA A 120 7.24 -0.44 7.58
CA ALA A 120 6.99 -1.68 6.86
C ALA A 120 8.27 -2.28 6.23
N GLU A 121 9.16 -1.49 5.64
CA GLU A 121 10.41 -2.00 5.06
C GLU A 121 11.39 -2.49 6.15
N LYS A 122 11.49 -1.75 7.26
CA LYS A 122 12.28 -2.17 8.43
C LYS A 122 11.82 -3.53 8.95
N LEU A 123 10.50 -3.70 9.10
CA LEU A 123 9.89 -4.98 9.46
C LEU A 123 10.24 -6.09 8.47
N GLU A 124 10.22 -5.83 7.15
CA GLU A 124 10.51 -6.84 6.13
C GLU A 124 11.97 -7.32 6.15
N VAL A 125 12.91 -6.40 6.37
CA VAL A 125 14.34 -6.73 6.54
C VAL A 125 14.53 -7.60 7.77
N GLU A 126 13.91 -7.23 8.89
CA GLU A 126 14.00 -8.00 10.14
C GLU A 126 13.34 -9.38 10.02
N LEU A 127 12.20 -9.50 9.35
CA LEU A 127 11.54 -10.78 9.08
C LEU A 127 12.34 -11.68 8.13
N SER A 128 13.03 -11.09 7.15
CA SER A 128 13.90 -11.84 6.23
C SER A 128 15.15 -12.35 6.95
N LEU A 129 15.71 -11.56 7.86
CA LEU A 129 16.82 -11.97 8.73
C LEU A 129 16.37 -13.08 9.70
N LEU A 130 15.19 -12.93 10.30
CA LEU A 130 14.56 -13.93 11.17
C LEU A 130 14.36 -15.27 10.45
N LYS A 131 13.97 -15.24 9.18
CA LYS A 131 13.80 -16.44 8.36
C LYS A 131 15.10 -17.21 8.11
N SER A 132 16.25 -16.53 8.09
CA SER A 132 17.55 -17.12 7.71
C SER A 132 18.46 -17.44 8.90
N SER A 133 18.19 -16.86 10.08
CA SER A 133 19.01 -17.08 11.28
C SER A 133 18.59 -18.35 12.02
N LYS A 134 19.58 -19.17 12.38
CA LYS A 134 19.42 -20.32 13.30
C LYS A 134 19.40 -19.89 14.77
N ASP A 135 20.07 -18.78 15.09
CA ASP A 135 20.15 -18.22 16.44
C ASP A 135 19.45 -16.86 16.46
N ILE A 136 18.25 -16.82 16.99
CA ILE A 136 17.43 -15.61 17.09
C ILE A 136 17.43 -15.17 18.56
N LYS A 137 17.95 -13.96 18.80
CA LYS A 137 18.01 -13.37 20.13
C LYS A 137 16.61 -12.98 20.62
N LEU A 138 16.33 -13.19 21.91
CA LEU A 138 15.05 -12.85 22.53
C LEU A 138 14.74 -11.36 22.39
N GLU A 139 15.76 -10.52 22.50
CA GLU A 139 15.66 -9.06 22.37
C GLU A 139 15.20 -8.64 20.96
N GLN A 140 15.66 -9.34 19.92
CA GLN A 140 15.25 -9.09 18.53
C GLN A 140 13.77 -9.43 18.33
N VAL A 141 13.32 -10.54 18.91
CA VAL A 141 11.90 -10.95 18.85
C VAL A 141 10.99 -9.96 19.56
N GLN A 142 11.40 -9.48 20.73
CA GLN A 142 10.62 -8.48 21.48
C GLN A 142 10.54 -7.15 20.75
N LYS A 143 11.63 -6.69 20.13
CA LYS A 143 11.62 -5.50 19.28
C LYS A 143 10.65 -5.68 18.12
N LEU A 144 10.76 -6.80 17.40
CA LEU A 144 9.92 -7.10 16.25
C LEU A 144 8.43 -7.17 16.62
N LEU A 145 8.08 -7.71 17.79
CA LEU A 145 6.69 -7.72 18.28
C LEU A 145 6.16 -6.30 18.52
N LYS A 146 6.96 -5.40 19.12
CA LYS A 146 6.55 -4.00 19.32
C LYS A 146 6.37 -3.28 17.99
N ASP A 147 7.27 -3.51 17.03
CA ASP A 147 7.19 -2.91 15.70
C ASP A 147 5.95 -3.44 14.94
N LEU A 148 5.60 -4.72 15.11
CA LEU A 148 4.36 -5.30 14.56
C LEU A 148 3.10 -4.71 15.21
N GLU A 149 3.08 -4.54 16.53
CA GLU A 149 1.96 -3.92 17.25
C GLU A 149 1.73 -2.47 16.80
N ALA A 150 2.79 -1.69 16.66
CA ALA A 150 2.73 -0.33 16.12
C ALA A 150 2.15 -0.32 14.70
N PHE A 151 2.66 -1.19 13.82
CA PHE A 151 2.17 -1.26 12.43
C PHE A 151 0.71 -1.74 12.34
N GLN A 152 0.26 -2.62 13.25
CA GLN A 152 -1.16 -2.99 13.33
C GLN A 152 -2.06 -1.81 13.72
N ALA A 153 -1.60 -0.94 14.62
CA ALA A 153 -2.34 0.27 14.97
C ALA A 153 -2.49 1.19 13.75
N THR A 154 -1.40 1.39 12.99
CA THR A 154 -1.39 2.16 11.74
C THR A 154 -2.34 1.58 10.69
N ILE A 155 -2.36 0.25 10.52
CA ILE A 155 -3.32 -0.42 9.62
C ILE A 155 -4.75 -0.16 10.06
N LYS A 156 -5.03 -0.28 11.36
CA LYS A 156 -6.38 -0.09 11.90
C LYS A 156 -6.89 1.33 11.71
N GLU A 157 -6.04 2.34 11.92
CA GLU A 157 -6.34 3.74 11.64
C GLU A 157 -6.66 3.94 10.15
N THR A 158 -5.79 3.42 9.28
CA THR A 158 -5.96 3.52 7.82
C THR A 158 -7.25 2.82 7.34
N GLU A 159 -7.62 1.68 7.94
CA GLU A 159 -8.88 0.99 7.64
C GLU A 159 -10.09 1.86 8.01
N GLY A 160 -10.02 2.60 9.11
CA GLY A 160 -11.04 3.57 9.51
C GLY A 160 -11.18 4.73 8.53
N ASP A 161 -10.05 5.29 8.08
CA ASP A 161 -10.03 6.37 7.07
C ASP A 161 -10.62 5.89 5.73
N LEU A 162 -10.25 4.69 5.30
CA LEU A 162 -10.83 4.07 4.10
C LEU A 162 -12.34 3.90 4.21
N GLU A 163 -12.83 3.41 5.35
CA GLU A 163 -14.26 3.23 5.57
C GLU A 163 -15.02 4.57 5.53
N CYS A 164 -14.41 5.65 6.05
CA CYS A 164 -14.94 7.00 5.97
C CYS A 164 -15.06 7.48 4.51
N ILE A 165 -14.00 7.32 3.72
CA ILE A 165 -13.96 7.68 2.30
C ILE A 165 -15.01 6.89 1.51
N PHE A 166 -15.09 5.57 1.71
CA PHE A 166 -16.09 4.73 1.04
C PHE A 166 -17.53 5.17 1.36
N ARG A 167 -17.83 5.47 2.63
CA ARG A 167 -19.14 6.00 3.01
C ARG A 167 -19.43 7.33 2.33
N GLN A 168 -18.46 8.23 2.26
CA GLN A 168 -18.66 9.52 1.61
C GLN A 168 -18.89 9.37 0.10
N LEU A 169 -18.16 8.48 -0.56
CA LEU A 169 -18.34 8.18 -1.98
C LEU A 169 -19.72 7.60 -2.29
N LEU A 170 -20.20 6.69 -1.44
CA LEU A 170 -21.56 6.15 -1.57
C LEU A 170 -22.62 7.23 -1.41
N LYS A 171 -22.46 8.14 -0.44
CA LYS A 171 -23.37 9.29 -0.27
C LYS A 171 -23.37 10.19 -1.50
N THR A 172 -22.19 10.56 -2.01
CA THR A 172 -22.06 11.38 -3.23
C THR A 172 -22.76 10.71 -4.41
N ARG A 173 -22.56 9.39 -4.60
CA ARG A 173 -23.25 8.63 -5.65
C ARG A 173 -24.77 8.68 -5.51
N VAL A 174 -25.30 8.45 -4.29
CA VAL A 174 -26.75 8.49 -4.04
C VAL A 174 -27.31 9.88 -4.32
N SER A 175 -26.64 10.94 -3.84
CA SER A 175 -27.06 12.32 -4.10
C SER A 175 -27.11 12.64 -5.61
N LEU A 176 -26.10 12.22 -6.37
CA LEU A 176 -26.06 12.44 -7.82
C LEU A 176 -27.14 11.63 -8.56
N LEU A 177 -27.37 10.38 -8.17
CA LEU A 177 -28.47 9.58 -8.73
C LEU A 177 -29.84 10.19 -8.44
N ASN A 178 -30.02 10.78 -7.27
CA ASN A 178 -31.26 11.48 -6.93
C ASN A 178 -31.45 12.74 -7.76
N ILE A 179 -30.38 13.49 -8.06
CA ILE A 179 -30.44 14.67 -8.96
C ILE A 179 -30.81 14.24 -10.39
N LEU A 180 -30.23 13.15 -10.89
CA LEU A 180 -30.48 12.67 -12.27
C LEU A 180 -31.87 12.04 -12.49
N ASN A 181 -32.53 11.60 -11.43
CA ASN A 181 -33.85 10.96 -11.50
C ASN A 181 -35.02 11.92 -11.27
N HIS A 182 -34.76 13.21 -11.06
CA HIS A 182 -35.75 14.20 -10.68
C HIS A 182 -35.92 15.29 -11.74
#